data_AF-A0A950KU17-F1
#
_entry.id   AF-A0A950KU17-F1
#
_cell.length_a   1.000
_cell.length_b   1.000
_cell.length_c   1.000
_cell.angle_alpha   90.00
_cell.angle_beta   90.00
_cell.angle_gamma   90.00
#
_symmetry.space_group_name_H-M   'P 1'
#
loop_
_entity.id
_entity.type
_entity.pdbx_description
1 polymer ?
#
loop_
_entity_poly.entity_id
_entity_poly.type
_entity_poly.pdbx_seq_one_letter_code
_entity_poly.pdbx_strand_id
1 'polypeptide(L)' 'YAVNAIGAENIAVIAASAGINLIHISTDFVFSGSKASPYLPTGIAHPLSVYGVSKLEGERRILSTPSNNALIVRTF' A
#
# COMPACT_ATOMS: atom_id res chain seq x y z
N TYR A 1 0.00 11.64 -6.21
CA TYR A 1 -1.13 10.75 -5.81
C TYR A 1 -1.81 10.07 -7.00
N ALA A 2 -1.95 10.70 -8.18
CA ALA A 2 -2.64 10.10 -9.33
C ALA A 2 -2.22 8.66 -9.67
N VAL A 3 -0.92 8.37 -9.71
CA VAL A 3 -0.44 7.02 -10.02
C VAL A 3 -0.46 6.12 -8.78
N ASN A 4 0.27 6.49 -7.72
CA ASN A 4 0.51 5.60 -6.57
C ASN A 4 -0.73 5.35 -5.69
N ALA A 5 -1.70 6.27 -5.67
CA ALA A 5 -2.91 6.15 -4.86
C ALA A 5 -4.12 5.82 -5.74
N ILE A 6 -4.51 6.74 -6.63
CA ILE A 6 -5.71 6.59 -7.46
C ILE A 6 -5.54 5.45 -8.48
N GLY A 7 -4.38 5.36 -9.13
CA GLY A 7 -4.10 4.25 -10.05
C GLY A 7 -4.15 2.89 -9.35
N ALA A 8 -3.62 2.80 -8.13
CA ALA A 8 -3.66 1.57 -7.34
C ALA A 8 -5.10 1.18 -6.93
N GLU A 9 -5.92 2.17 -6.54
CA GLU A 9 -7.34 1.99 -6.26
C GLU A 9 -8.10 1.46 -7.47
N ASN A 10 -7.91 2.07 -8.65
CA ASN A 10 -8.58 1.65 -9.88
C ASN A 10 -8.30 0.17 -10.20
N ILE A 11 -7.04 -0.26 -10.07
CA ILE A 11 -6.66 -1.66 -10.29
C ILE A 11 -7.31 -2.57 -9.24
N ALA A 12 -7.34 -2.16 -7.97
CA ALA A 12 -7.97 -2.94 -6.90
C ALA A 12 -9.49 -3.09 -7.12
N VAL A 13 -10.19 -2.03 -7.53
CA VAL A 13 -11.63 -2.08 -7.84
C VAL A 13 -11.91 -3.05 -8.99
N ILE A 14 -11.11 -3.01 -10.06
CA ILE A 14 -11.28 -3.93 -11.19
C ILE A 14 -10.98 -5.37 -10.76
N ALA A 15 -9.87 -5.60 -10.06
CA ALA A 15 -9.51 -6.93 -9.56
C ALA A 15 -10.59 -7.50 -8.62
N ALA A 16 -11.12 -6.68 -7.72
CA ALA A 16 -12.27 -6.98 -6.86
C ALA A 16 -13.48 -7.45 -7.67
N SER A 17 -13.91 -6.64 -8.65
CA SER A 17 -15.08 -6.93 -9.47
C SER A 17 -14.92 -8.19 -10.33
N ALA A 18 -13.69 -8.54 -10.68
CA ALA A 18 -13.36 -9.72 -11.49
C ALA A 18 -13.02 -10.96 -10.65
N GLY A 19 -13.02 -10.87 -9.31
CA GLY A 19 -12.60 -11.96 -8.43
C GLY A 19 -11.12 -12.35 -8.56
N ILE A 20 -10.26 -11.43 -8.99
CA ILE A 20 -8.83 -11.65 -9.22
C ILE A 20 -8.02 -11.27 -7.97
N ASN A 21 -7.08 -12.11 -7.55
CA ASN A 21 -6.17 -11.73 -6.46
C ASN A 21 -5.17 -10.66 -6.92
N LEU A 22 -5.02 -9.59 -6.15
CA LEU A 22 -4.10 -8.49 -6.40
C LEU A 22 -2.88 -8.60 -5.49
N ILE A 23 -1.68 -8.57 -6.07
CA ILE A 23 -0.44 -8.32 -5.32
C ILE A 23 -0.01 -6.88 -5.61
N HIS A 24 0.02 -6.03 -4.59
CA HIS A 24 0.48 -4.66 -4.71
C HIS A 24 1.88 -4.51 -4.11
N ILE A 25 2.84 -4.13 -4.94
CA ILE A 25 4.20 -3.83 -4.51
C ILE A 25 4.25 -2.42 -3.93
N SER A 26 4.66 -2.32 -2.67
CA SER A 26 4.86 -1.08 -1.94
C SER A 26 6.32 -0.92 -1.51
N THR A 27 6.59 -0.01 -0.59
CA THR A 27 7.95 0.41 -0.20
C THR A 27 8.07 0.46 1.31
N ASP A 28 9.27 0.27 1.83
CA ASP A 28 9.67 0.58 3.20
C ASP A 28 9.59 2.09 3.52
N PHE A 29 9.55 2.98 2.52
CA PHE A 29 9.41 4.44 2.71
C PHE A 29 8.03 4.84 3.29
N VAL A 30 7.11 3.89 3.47
CA VAL A 30 5.90 4.09 4.27
C VAL A 30 6.19 4.19 5.78
N PHE A 31 7.40 3.85 6.21
CA PHE A 31 7.87 3.97 7.58
C PHE A 31 8.74 5.22 7.78
N SER A 32 8.93 5.60 9.05
CA SER A 32 9.71 6.79 9.42
C SER A 32 11.22 6.59 9.36
N GLY A 33 11.71 5.35 9.36
CA GLY A 33 13.13 5.02 9.50
C GLY A 33 13.73 5.34 10.87
N SER A 34 12.95 5.84 11.83
CA SER A 34 13.44 6.31 13.14
C SER A 34 13.68 5.19 14.15
N LYS A 35 13.26 3.97 13.83
CA LYS A 35 13.35 2.82 14.74
C LYS A 35 14.71 2.14 14.58
N ALA A 36 15.38 1.86 15.69
CA ALA A 36 16.66 1.13 15.70
C ALA A 36 16.52 -0.38 15.45
N SER A 37 15.30 -0.91 15.37
CA SER A 37 15.02 -2.31 15.08
C SER A 37 14.15 -2.44 13.82
N PRO A 38 14.14 -3.61 13.16
CA PRO A 38 13.36 -3.82 11.95
C PRO A 38 11.86 -3.48 12.12
N TYR A 39 11.26 -3.01 11.04
CA TYR A 39 9.81 -2.81 10.95
C TYR A 39 9.11 -4.14 10.69
N LEU A 40 8.00 -4.36 11.39
CA LEU A 40 7.10 -5.49 11.13
C LEU A 40 6.06 -5.06 10.09
N PRO A 41 5.46 -6.00 9.33
CA PRO A 41 4.34 -5.69 8.44
C PRO A 41 3.16 -5.03 9.17
N THR A 42 2.93 -5.40 10.42
CA THR A 42 1.93 -4.83 11.35
C THR A 42 2.38 -3.54 12.02
N GLY A 43 3.60 -3.07 11.75
CA GLY A 43 4.12 -1.83 12.28
C GLY A 43 3.34 -0.62 11.79
N ILE A 44 3.27 0.43 12.62
CA ILE A 44 2.60 1.68 12.27
C ILE A 44 3.39 2.37 11.15
N ALA A 45 2.72 2.62 10.03
CA ALA A 45 3.27 3.39 8.92
C ALA A 45 3.26 4.89 9.25
N HIS A 46 4.38 5.56 9.05
CA HIS A 46 4.57 6.99 9.29
C HIS A 46 5.61 7.58 8.31
N PRO A 47 5.23 7.77 7.04
CA PRO A 47 6.14 8.18 5.97
C PRO A 47 6.61 9.62 6.16
N LEU A 48 7.89 9.87 5.84
CA LEU A 48 8.48 11.22 5.89
C LEU A 48 8.56 11.91 4.52
N SER A 49 8.35 11.16 3.43
CA SER A 49 8.44 11.69 2.06
C SER A 49 7.09 11.69 1.36
N VAL A 50 6.90 12.62 0.41
CA VAL A 50 5.69 12.67 -0.44
C VAL A 50 5.48 11.34 -1.19
N TYR A 51 6.58 10.70 -1.63
CA TYR A 51 6.52 9.38 -2.25
C TYR A 51 5.95 8.33 -1.28
N GLY A 52 6.51 8.22 -0.07
CA GLY A 52 6.04 7.29 0.97
C GLY A 52 4.58 7.53 1.36
N VAL A 53 4.18 8.80 1.51
CA VAL A 53 2.79 9.19 1.76
C VAL A 53 1.89 8.70 0.62
N SER A 54 2.30 8.92 -0.63
CA SER A 54 1.50 8.52 -1.80
C SER A 54 1.36 6.99 -1.92
N LYS A 55 2.39 6.23 -1.51
CA LYS A 55 2.36 4.76 -1.51
C LYS A 55 1.46 4.22 -0.39
N LEU A 56 1.59 4.76 0.82
CA LEU A 56 0.72 4.40 1.94
C LEU A 56 -0.75 4.71 1.66
N GLU A 57 -1.04 5.82 0.98
CA GLU A 57 -2.40 6.15 0.55
C GLU A 57 -2.95 5.13 -0.47
N GLY A 58 -2.10 4.64 -1.38
CA GLY A 58 -2.45 3.52 -2.25
C GLY A 58 -2.77 2.25 -1.46
N GLU A 59 -1.93 1.87 -0.49
CA GLU A 59 -2.19 0.70 0.35
C GLU A 59 -3.56 0.78 1.04
N ARG A 60 -3.88 1.94 1.64
CA ARG A 60 -5.16 2.17 2.33
C ARG A 60 -6.36 2.04 1.40
N ARG A 61 -6.28 2.63 0.20
CA ARG A 61 -7.36 2.54 -0.79
C ARG A 61 -7.60 1.13 -1.27
N ILE A 62 -6.53 0.39 -1.58
CA ILE A 62 -6.62 -1.02 -1.96
C ILE A 62 -7.31 -1.84 -0.86
N LEU A 63 -6.88 -1.67 0.40
CA LEU A 63 -7.44 -2.39 1.54
C LEU A 63 -8.87 -1.98 1.90
N SER A 64 -9.33 -0.82 1.44
CA SER A 64 -10.73 -0.39 1.60
C SER A 64 -11.69 -1.03 0.59
N THR A 65 -11.18 -1.79 -0.40
CA THR A 65 -12.03 -2.48 -1.38
C THR A 65 -12.77 -3.68 -0.78
N PRO A 66 -14.02 -3.96 -1.17
CA PRO A 66 -14.89 -4.92 -0.45
C PRO A 66 -14.46 -6.39 -0.50
N SER A 67 -13.68 -6.77 -1.50
CA SER A 67 -13.34 -8.17 -1.81
C SER A 67 -12.21 -8.74 -0.97
N ASN A 68 -11.45 -7.91 -0.24
CA ASN A 68 -10.27 -8.29 0.54
C ASN A 68 -9.32 -9.28 -0.19
N ASN A 69 -9.23 -9.16 -1.51
CA ASN A 69 -8.47 -10.05 -2.40
C ASN A 69 -7.08 -9.47 -2.71
N ALA A 70 -6.54 -8.64 -1.81
CA ALA A 70 -5.29 -7.93 -2.02
C ALA A 70 -4.22 -8.33 -0.98
N LEU A 71 -3.00 -8.54 -1.46
CA LEU A 71 -1.79 -8.70 -0.67
C LEU A 71 -0.86 -7.51 -0.90
N ILE A 72 -0.49 -6.82 0.17
CA ILE A 72 0.47 -5.71 0.14
C ILE A 72 1.86 -6.26 0.46
N VAL A 73 2.83 -6.07 -0.43
CA VAL A 73 4.23 -6.48 -0.24
C VAL A 73 5.10 -5.23 -0.23
N ARG A 74 5.68 -4.88 0.93
CA ARG A 74 6.61 -3.74 1.07
C ARG A 74 8.04 -4.21 0.78
N THR A 75 8.74 -3.57 -0.17
CA THR A 75 10.16 -3.82 -0.47
C THR A 75 11.05 -2.64 -0.08
N PHE A 76 12.36 -2.91 0.08
CA PHE A 76 13.43 -1.92 0.18
C PHE A 76 13.82 -1.36 -1.20
#